data_AF-A0A1D8S346-F1
#
_entry.id   AF-A0A1D8S346-F1
#
_cell.length_a   1.000
_cell.length_b   1.000
_cell.length_c   1.000
_cell.angle_alpha   90.00
_cell.angle_beta   90.00
_cell.angle_gamma   90.00
#
_symmetry.space_group_name_H-M   'P 1'
#
loop_
_entity.id
_entity.type
_entity.pdbx_description
1 polymer ?
#
loop_
_entity_poly.entity_id
_entity_poly.type
_entity_poly.pdbx_seq_one_letter_code
_entity_poly.pdbx_strand_id
1 'polypeptide(L)' 'MPHEAYVQLVCPECQKAWEATPSELPAPEANFSCPNCHATRRTAEFMRTERDLQNLKKLA' A
#
# COMPACT_ATOMS: atom_id res chain seq x y z
N MET A 1 3.21 -17.00 -16.72
CA MET A 1 3.91 -15.71 -16.54
C MET A 1 3.32 -15.08 -15.28
N PRO A 2 4.02 -14.98 -14.13
CA PRO A 2 3.48 -14.26 -12.99
C PRO A 2 3.49 -12.76 -13.34
N HIS A 3 2.31 -12.14 -13.34
CA HIS A 3 2.20 -10.70 -13.51
C HIS A 3 2.79 -10.07 -12.25
N GLU A 4 3.85 -9.28 -12.39
CA GLU A 4 4.34 -8.45 -11.29
C GLU A 4 3.22 -7.45 -10.97
N ALA A 5 2.46 -7.73 -9.92
CA ALA A 5 1.45 -6.83 -9.44
C ALA A 5 2.20 -5.65 -8.80
N TYR A 6 2.02 -4.44 -9.31
CA TYR A 6 2.51 -3.23 -8.67
C TYR A 6 1.32 -2.52 -8.04
N VAL A 7 1.47 -2.10 -6.78
CA VAL A 7 0.47 -1.30 -6.08
C VAL A 7 0.96 0.13 -5.93
N GLN A 8 0.06 1.08 -6.14
CA GLN A 8 0.33 2.48 -5.89
C GLN A 8 0.05 2.82 -4.43
N LEU A 9 1.10 3.12 -3.69
CA LEU A 9 1.02 3.59 -2.31
C LEU A 9 1.01 5.11 -2.28
N VAL A 10 0.22 5.68 -1.37
CA VAL A 10 0.18 7.12 -1.11
C VAL A 10 0.28 7.34 0.39
N CYS A 11 1.27 8.11 0.82
CA CYS A 11 1.35 8.51 2.23
C CYS A 11 0.21 9.47 2.58
N PRO A 12 -0.65 9.20 3.57
CA PRO A 12 -1.73 10.11 3.97
C PRO A 12 -1.22 11.42 4.58
N GLU A 13 -0.02 11.41 5.17
CA GLU A 13 0.55 12.58 5.86
C GLU A 13 1.17 13.59 4.88
N CYS A 14 1.97 13.13 3.90
CA CYS A 14 2.64 13.99 2.94
C CYS A 14 2.05 13.93 1.51
N GLN A 15 1.01 13.11 1.31
CA GLN A 15 0.34 12.87 0.03
C GLN A 15 1.26 12.40 -1.10
N LYS A 16 2.46 11.91 -0.77
CA LYS A 16 3.43 11.42 -1.75
C LYS A 16 3.01 10.04 -2.24
N ALA A 17 2.96 9.87 -3.56
CA ALA A 17 2.67 8.61 -4.21
C ALA A 17 3.94 7.91 -4.69
N TRP A 18 3.98 6.59 -4.61
CA TRP A 18 5.03 5.74 -5.19
C TRP A 18 4.47 4.35 -5.52
N GLU A 19 5.19 3.62 -6.37
CA GLU A 19 4.85 2.27 -6.78
C GLU A 19 5.67 1.26 -5.97
N ALA A 20 5.03 0.19 -5.49
CA ALA A 20 5.69 -0.87 -4.75
C ALA A 20 5.06 -2.23 -5.06
N THR A 21 5.83 -3.30 -4.94
CA THR A 21 5.33 -4.67 -5.12
C THR A 21 4.62 -5.13 -3.84
N PRO A 22 3.37 -5.63 -3.88
CA PRO A 22 2.66 -6.10 -2.69
C PRO A 22 3.35 -7.28 -2.02
N SER A 23 4.13 -8.07 -2.77
CA SER A 23 4.96 -9.15 -2.22
C SER A 23 6.15 -8.67 -1.39
N GLU A 24 6.60 -7.42 -1.59
CA GLU A 24 7.70 -6.80 -0.84
C GLU A 24 7.19 -5.91 0.31
N LEU A 25 5.87 -5.72 0.40
CA LEU A 25 5.26 -4.92 1.45
C LEU A 25 4.97 -5.76 2.69
N PRO A 26 5.20 -5.20 3.89
CA PRO A 26 4.80 -5.87 5.12
C PRO A 26 3.27 -5.95 5.19
N ALA A 27 2.76 -6.81 6.07
CA ALA A 27 1.33 -7.01 6.25
C ALA A 27 0.57 -5.67 6.41
N PRO A 28 -0.68 -5.55 5.94
CA PRO A 28 -1.47 -4.32 6.02
C PRO A 28 -1.60 -3.75 7.45
N GLU A 29 -1.56 -4.63 8.45
CA GLU A 29 -1.61 -4.31 9.88
C GLU A 29 -0.25 -3.92 10.49
N ALA A 30 0.85 -4.19 9.80
CA ALA A 30 2.19 -3.87 10.27
C ALA A 30 2.46 -2.36 10.22
N ASN A 31 3.31 -1.88 11.11
CA ASN A 31 3.79 -0.51 11.10
C ASN A 31 4.77 -0.32 9.94
N PHE A 32 4.43 0.59 9.04
CA PHE A 32 5.27 1.08 7.97
C PHE A 32 5.64 2.54 8.22
N SER A 33 6.93 2.84 8.13
CA SER A 33 7.44 4.20 8.25
C SER A 33 7.63 4.78 6.86
N CYS A 34 7.00 5.93 6.61
CA CYS A 34 7.15 6.61 5.33
C CYS A 34 8.61 7.07 5.13
N PRO A 35 9.29 6.73 4.02
CA PRO A 35 10.66 7.19 3.78
C PRO A 35 10.77 8.70 3.54
N ASN A 36 9.66 9.39 3.28
CA ASN A 36 9.65 10.81 2.95
C ASN A 36 9.42 11.73 4.16
N CYS A 37 8.46 11.39 5.03
CA CYS A 37 8.11 12.18 6.21
C CYS A 37 8.42 11.48 7.54
N HIS A 38 8.93 10.24 7.51
CA HIS A 38 9.17 9.41 8.69
C HIS A 38 7.92 9.12 9.55
N ALA A 39 6.71 9.38 9.03
CA ALA A 39 5.49 9.04 9.72
C ALA A 39 5.33 7.52 9.82
N THR A 40 5.06 7.03 11.04
CA THR A 40 4.85 5.60 11.30
C THR A 40 3.35 5.32 11.39
N ARG A 41 2.82 4.62 10.38
CA ARG A 41 1.40 4.26 10.26
C ARG A 41 1.27 2.82 9.77
N ARG A 42 0.06 2.28 9.70
CA ARG A 42 -0.13 0.92 9.18
C ARG A 42 0.10 0.91 7.68
N THR A 43 0.68 -0.16 7.12
CA THR A 43 0.86 -0.30 5.67
C THR A 43 -0.47 -0.12 4.91
N ALA A 44 -1.59 -0.55 5.51
CA ALA A 44 -2.94 -0.34 4.97
C ALA A 44 -3.33 1.14 4.77
N GLU A 45 -2.77 2.06 5.56
CA GLU A 45 -3.02 3.51 5.43
C GLU A 45 -2.28 4.10 4.23
N PHE A 46 -1.17 3.45 3.82
CA PHE A 46 -0.41 3.82 2.63
C PHE A 46 -1.01 3.19 1.37
N MET A 47 -1.60 2.00 1.49
CA MET A 47 -2.38 1.40 0.43
C MET A 47 -3.65 2.24 0.24
N ARG A 48 -3.95 2.68 -0.99
CA ARG A 48 -5.21 3.37 -1.31
C ARG A 48 -6.38 2.37 -1.30
N THR A 49 -6.66 1.82 -0.12
CA THR A 49 -7.52 0.66 0.09
C THR A 49 -9.01 1.01 0.22
N GLU A 50 -9.50 1.98 -0.55
CA GLU A 50 -10.95 2.08 -0.83
C GLU A 50 -11.28 1.52 -2.21
N ARG A 51 -10.41 1.75 -3.21
CA ARG A 51 -10.63 1.27 -4.58
C ARG A 51 -10.10 -0.15 -4.78
N ASP A 52 -9.02 -0.51 -4.09
CA ASP A 52 -8.34 -1.81 -4.23
C ASP A 52 -9.01 -2.94 -3.43
N LEU A 53 -9.50 -2.65 -2.21
CA LEU A 53 -10.25 -3.63 -1.40
C LEU A 53 -11.54 -4.11 -2.10
N GLN A 54 -12.17 -3.22 -2.89
CA GLN A 54 -13.33 -3.55 -3.73
C GLN A 54 -12.96 -4.50 -4.89
N ASN A 55 -11.75 -4.40 -5.44
CA ASN A 55 -11.27 -5.31 -6.49
C ASN A 55 -10.87 -6.67 -5.91
N LEU A 56 -10.21 -6.69 -4.74
CA LEU A 56 -9.84 -7.93 -4.05
C LEU A 56 -11.07 -8.73 -3.61
N LYS A 57 -12.16 -8.09 -3.17
CA LYS A 57 -13.41 -8.78 -2.83
C LYS A 57 -14.18 -9.35 -4.03
N LYS A 58 -13.89 -8.92 -5.27
CA LYS A 58 -14.56 -9.45 -6.47
C LYS A 58 -13.90 -10.71 -7.03
N LEU A 59 -12.79 -11.14 -6.44
CA LEU A 59 -12.06 -12.36 -6.82
C LEU A 59 -12.20 -13.49 -5.79
N ALA A 60 -13.11 -13.36 -4.81
CA ALA A 60 -13.45 -14.38 -3.83
C ALA A 60 -14.83 -15.01 -4.12
#